data_AF-A0A6S7INR7-F1
#
_entry.id   AF-A0A6S7INR7-F1
#
_cell.length_a   1.000
_cell.length_b   1.000
_cell.length_c   1.000
_cell.angle_alpha   90.00
_cell.angle_beta   90.00
_cell.angle_gamma   90.00
#
_symmetry.space_group_name_H-M   'P 1'
#
loop_
_entity.id
_entity.type
_entity.pdbx_description
1 polymer ?
#
loop_
_entity_poly.entity_id
_entity_poly.type
_entity_poly.pdbx_seq_one_letter_code
_entity_poly.pdbx_strand_id
1 'polypeptide(L)'
;MACCGGGYPEDRFQTSVDKNFLCPICTDVLKDPVQCHNQHLFCRACITEHLKNSQTCPVCMEKLTEEALSKPPRIVTNILDGLMINCDNKERGCVELVELGLLEAHISVCEYKPVTCPNERCEAVVNMADLEEHTSEVCEYRQVFCEECDENMSLKKYRKHGCLISRDVQTIKGELFQVQHQVKEIFNTQKEMLEVIRSLTTTVNKRSTGKVKAMPRRDTKPQGNIVVIGGQIGITMSSSCLNSVQAYSLANQTWIKLPPMQQKRAAATAHFHNGRVMVIGGFCGVRSVTRTIEYIEIPEEFQGRSQPEVTNRAYQDELSSLQCQLPLECCGHKTTILNDHLWLVGGCDTDNQGQSSNTISMTPIHSTGTFQIKCRMPKPLSYHALEVVDNEILIMGGSTTGMADDVVSTVLSYNTVTNALREVHPLPFPMADMATVKHGDDVIIIGGIKKDREYLNTVFKYNHKKRICEQLPGMKHNRGECAAVLSGNKVFVMGGCNDKQGCLSSVECFDLERQVWHELPSMSEAKYKIAAVLVP
;
A
#
# COMPACT_ATOMS: atom_id res chain seq x y z
N MET A 1 -16.37 9.82 -30.51
CA MET A 1 -16.94 10.93 -31.30
C MET A 1 -17.72 11.81 -30.34
N ALA A 2 -17.09 12.85 -29.80
CA ALA A 2 -17.77 13.86 -28.99
C ALA A 2 -18.17 14.99 -29.94
N CYS A 3 -19.46 15.28 -30.06
CA CYS A 3 -19.92 16.44 -30.81
C CYS A 3 -19.57 17.72 -30.02
N CYS A 4 -18.35 18.23 -30.23
CA CYS A 4 -17.84 19.45 -29.60
C CYS A 4 -18.46 20.70 -30.23
N GLY A 5 -19.74 20.98 -29.93
CA GLY A 5 -20.42 22.20 -30.38
C GLY A 5 -21.41 22.81 -29.37
N GLY A 6 -21.42 22.34 -28.12
CA GLY A 6 -22.34 22.81 -27.08
C GLY A 6 -21.81 23.95 -26.21
N GLY A 7 -22.60 24.33 -25.21
CA GLY A 7 -22.20 25.24 -24.13
C GLY A 7 -21.25 24.59 -23.11
N TYR A 8 -20.91 25.31 -22.05
CA TYR A 8 -20.18 24.78 -20.90
C TYR A 8 -21.16 24.13 -19.91
N PRO A 9 -20.99 22.84 -19.57
CA PRO A 9 -21.81 22.18 -18.56
C PRO A 9 -21.83 22.95 -17.24
N GLU A 10 -23.01 23.11 -16.64
CA GLU A 10 -23.20 23.94 -15.44
C GLU A 10 -22.42 23.39 -14.23
N ASP A 11 -22.25 22.07 -14.15
CA ASP A 11 -21.51 21.38 -13.07
C ASP A 11 -20.00 21.68 -13.06
N ARG A 12 -19.48 22.33 -14.10
CA ARG A 12 -18.09 22.81 -14.14
C ARG A 12 -17.87 24.11 -13.38
N PHE A 13 -18.92 24.86 -13.08
CA PHE A 13 -18.82 26.15 -12.41
C PHE A 13 -18.88 26.00 -10.89
N GLN A 14 -18.16 26.85 -10.16
CA GLN A 14 -18.12 26.79 -8.69
C GLN A 14 -19.47 27.18 -8.06
N THR A 15 -20.16 28.12 -8.69
CA THR A 15 -21.45 28.66 -8.22
C THR A 15 -22.53 28.42 -9.26
N SER A 16 -23.77 28.29 -8.81
CA SER A 16 -24.93 28.27 -9.69
C SER A 16 -24.91 29.47 -10.65
N VAL A 17 -25.06 29.20 -11.95
CA VAL A 17 -25.03 30.24 -12.98
C VAL A 17 -26.45 30.76 -13.20
N ASP A 18 -26.60 32.07 -13.36
CA ASP A 18 -27.91 32.67 -13.63
C ASP A 18 -28.48 32.10 -14.94
N LYS A 19 -29.75 31.72 -14.93
CA LYS A 19 -30.44 31.08 -16.06
C LYS A 19 -30.43 31.94 -17.33
N ASN A 20 -30.27 33.26 -17.20
CA ASN A 20 -30.13 34.17 -18.35
C ASN A 20 -28.83 33.96 -19.15
N PHE A 21 -27.86 33.26 -18.57
CA PHE A 21 -26.60 32.88 -19.22
C PHE A 21 -26.60 31.43 -19.74
N LEU A 22 -27.76 30.76 -19.72
CA LEU A 22 -27.92 29.42 -20.29
C LEU A 22 -28.43 29.52 -21.73
N CYS A 23 -27.88 28.69 -22.60
CA CYS A 23 -28.32 28.61 -23.98
C CYS A 23 -29.68 27.87 -24.06
N PRO A 24 -30.72 28.46 -24.69
CA PRO A 24 -32.02 27.79 -24.82
C PRO A 24 -32.01 26.50 -25.66
N ILE A 25 -30.96 26.24 -26.43
CA ILE A 25 -30.85 25.07 -27.32
C ILE A 25 -30.17 23.89 -26.61
N CYS A 26 -28.99 24.11 -26.02
CA CYS A 26 -28.24 23.05 -25.34
C CYS A 26 -28.41 23.04 -23.82
N THR A 27 -29.11 24.03 -23.24
CA THR A 27 -29.36 24.20 -21.79
C THR A 27 -28.12 24.44 -20.91
N ASP A 28 -26.93 24.37 -21.49
CA ASP A 28 -25.64 24.68 -20.85
C ASP A 28 -25.32 26.18 -20.84
N VAL A 29 -24.31 26.57 -20.04
CA VAL A 29 -23.80 27.94 -19.97
C VAL A 29 -23.22 28.36 -21.33
N LEU A 30 -23.50 29.59 -21.75
CA LEU A 30 -23.15 30.09 -23.09
C LEU A 30 -21.65 29.97 -23.40
N LYS A 31 -21.34 29.36 -24.55
CA LYS A 31 -20.00 29.29 -25.15
C LYS A 31 -19.97 30.01 -26.49
N ASP A 32 -19.02 30.94 -26.66
CA ASP A 32 -18.98 31.90 -27.80
C ASP A 32 -20.37 32.51 -28.07
N PRO A 33 -20.90 33.32 -27.14
CA PRO A 33 -22.28 33.78 -27.19
C PRO A 33 -22.53 34.71 -28.39
N VAL A 34 -23.68 34.49 -29.03
CA VAL A 34 -24.24 35.34 -30.08
C VAL A 34 -25.69 35.68 -29.75
N GLN A 35 -26.18 36.77 -30.32
CA GLN A 35 -27.55 37.22 -30.11
C GLN A 35 -28.29 37.50 -31.42
N CYS A 36 -29.61 37.29 -31.42
CA CYS A 36 -30.50 37.76 -32.48
C CYS A 36 -30.83 39.26 -32.31
N HIS A 37 -31.53 39.86 -33.28
CA HIS A 37 -32.00 41.25 -33.20
C HIS A 37 -32.88 41.55 -31.96
N ASN A 38 -33.62 40.55 -31.46
CA ASN A 38 -34.42 40.64 -30.23
C ASN A 38 -33.62 40.28 -28.95
N GLN A 39 -32.28 40.25 -29.01
CA GLN A 39 -31.37 40.06 -27.88
C GLN A 39 -31.43 38.69 -27.15
N HIS A 40 -32.06 37.67 -27.72
CA HIS A 40 -31.95 36.30 -27.21
C HIS A 40 -30.55 35.73 -27.46
N LEU A 41 -29.94 35.12 -26.44
CA LEU A 41 -28.57 34.62 -26.43
C LEU A 41 -28.50 33.12 -26.75
N PHE A 42 -27.50 32.74 -27.54
CA PHE A 42 -27.22 31.34 -27.90
C PHE A 42 -25.72 31.07 -27.96
N CYS A 43 -25.29 29.82 -27.75
CA CYS A 43 -23.96 29.39 -28.18
C CYS A 43 -23.89 29.46 -29.71
N ARG A 44 -22.81 30.01 -30.30
CA ARG A 44 -22.67 30.13 -31.76
C ARG A 44 -22.92 28.81 -32.48
N ALA A 45 -22.25 27.74 -32.05
CA ALA A 45 -22.39 26.43 -32.70
C ALA A 45 -23.82 25.88 -32.61
N CYS A 46 -24.53 26.09 -31.48
CA CYS A 46 -25.92 25.66 -31.33
C CYS A 46 -26.87 26.39 -32.28
N ILE A 47 -26.78 27.72 -32.37
CA ILE A 47 -27.69 28.48 -33.24
C ILE A 47 -27.34 28.30 -34.72
N THR A 48 -26.06 28.21 -35.08
CA THR A 48 -25.65 27.92 -36.47
C THR A 48 -26.21 26.57 -36.92
N GLU A 49 -26.18 25.54 -36.07
CA GLU A 49 -26.76 24.23 -36.41
C GLU A 49 -28.29 24.27 -36.52
N HIS A 50 -28.97 25.03 -35.65
CA HIS A 50 -30.40 25.25 -35.75
C HIS A 50 -30.77 25.95 -37.08
N LEU A 51 -30.01 26.99 -37.45
CA LEU A 51 -30.28 27.82 -38.63
C LEU A 51 -30.12 27.09 -39.97
N LYS A 52 -29.37 25.98 -40.00
CA LYS A 52 -29.32 25.08 -41.16
C LYS A 52 -30.68 24.42 -41.45
N ASN A 53 -31.47 24.18 -40.41
CA ASN A 53 -32.74 23.47 -40.49
C ASN A 53 -33.96 24.39 -40.35
N SER A 54 -33.79 25.55 -39.72
CA SER A 54 -34.86 26.47 -39.34
C SER A 54 -34.39 27.91 -39.48
N GLN A 55 -34.97 28.70 -40.38
CA GLN A 55 -34.58 30.11 -40.57
C GLN A 55 -35.26 31.06 -39.56
N THR A 56 -35.43 30.61 -38.31
CA THR A 56 -36.09 31.36 -37.24
C THR A 56 -35.32 31.30 -35.94
N CYS A 57 -35.57 32.28 -35.07
CA CYS A 57 -35.09 32.28 -33.70
C CYS A 57 -35.87 31.25 -32.87
N PRO A 58 -35.20 30.34 -32.12
CA PRO A 58 -35.88 29.36 -31.27
C PRO A 58 -36.76 29.93 -30.16
N VAL A 59 -36.55 31.20 -29.79
CA VAL A 59 -37.25 31.84 -28.65
C VAL A 59 -38.40 32.74 -29.11
N CYS A 60 -38.16 33.68 -30.02
CA CYS A 60 -39.20 34.58 -30.51
C CYS A 60 -39.87 34.15 -31.82
N MET A 61 -39.39 33.08 -32.47
CA MET A 61 -39.93 32.56 -33.74
C MET A 61 -39.86 33.53 -34.94
N GLU A 62 -39.16 34.66 -34.80
CA GLU A 62 -38.93 35.60 -35.90
C GLU A 62 -37.85 35.11 -36.86
N LYS A 63 -37.89 35.60 -38.11
CA LYS A 63 -36.94 35.21 -39.15
C LYS A 63 -35.51 35.60 -38.75
N LEU A 64 -34.63 34.62 -38.70
CA LEU A 64 -33.23 34.79 -38.32
C LEU A 64 -32.35 34.07 -39.34
N THR A 65 -31.31 34.75 -39.82
CA THR A 65 -30.25 34.17 -40.64
C THR A 65 -28.93 34.27 -39.91
N GLU A 66 -27.94 33.48 -40.31
CA GLU A 66 -26.63 33.45 -39.64
C GLU A 66 -25.90 34.81 -39.73
N GLU A 67 -26.07 35.54 -40.83
CA GLU A 67 -25.50 36.88 -41.03
C GLU A 67 -26.13 37.93 -40.13
N ALA A 68 -27.35 37.69 -39.64
CA ALA A 68 -28.07 38.61 -38.75
C ALA A 68 -27.68 38.43 -37.27
N LEU A 69 -26.83 37.45 -36.94
CA LEU A 69 -26.32 37.24 -35.59
C LEU A 69 -25.25 38.28 -35.24
N SER A 70 -25.41 38.93 -34.09
CA SER A 70 -24.41 39.87 -33.56
C SER A 70 -23.75 39.34 -32.28
N LYS A 71 -22.59 39.90 -31.92
CA LYS A 71 -22.03 39.68 -30.58
C LYS A 71 -22.90 40.38 -29.53
N PRO A 72 -23.00 39.83 -28.31
CA PRO A 72 -23.72 40.50 -27.23
C PRO A 72 -22.97 41.73 -26.71
N PRO A 73 -23.65 42.61 -25.95
CA PRO A 73 -23.01 43.74 -25.29
C PRO A 73 -21.83 43.32 -24.39
N ARG A 74 -20.80 44.16 -24.31
CA ARG A 74 -19.59 43.88 -23.51
C ARG A 74 -19.86 43.55 -22.04
N ILE A 75 -20.92 44.11 -21.46
CA ILE A 75 -21.28 43.81 -20.07
C ILE A 75 -21.66 42.33 -19.89
N VAL A 76 -22.34 41.72 -20.87
CA VAL A 76 -22.71 40.29 -20.85
C VAL A 76 -21.46 39.43 -20.97
N THR A 77 -20.54 39.76 -21.89
CA THR A 77 -19.28 39.01 -22.03
C THR A 77 -18.42 39.14 -20.78
N ASN A 78 -18.30 40.33 -20.20
CA ASN A 78 -17.51 40.53 -18.98
C ASN A 78 -18.06 39.76 -17.77
N ILE A 79 -19.39 39.67 -17.64
CA ILE A 79 -20.00 38.86 -16.56
C ILE A 79 -19.74 37.38 -16.78
N LEU A 80 -19.87 36.88 -18.01
CA LEU A 80 -19.56 35.50 -18.37
C LEU A 80 -18.08 35.18 -18.13
N ASP A 81 -17.17 36.05 -18.60
CA ASP A 81 -15.72 35.87 -18.50
C ASP A 81 -15.24 35.83 -17.04
N GLY A 82 -15.93 36.53 -16.13
CA GLY A 82 -15.64 36.53 -14.69
C GLY A 82 -16.20 35.32 -13.92
N LEU A 83 -16.94 34.42 -14.56
CA LEU A 83 -17.40 33.19 -13.90
C LEU A 83 -16.22 32.26 -13.63
N MET A 84 -16.18 31.68 -12.43
CA MET A 84 -15.16 30.72 -12.05
C MET A 84 -15.53 29.32 -12.54
N ILE A 85 -14.67 28.73 -13.37
CA ILE A 85 -14.86 27.43 -14.00
C ILE A 85 -13.68 26.49 -13.71
N ASN A 86 -13.97 25.21 -13.50
CA ASN A 86 -12.94 24.17 -13.42
C ASN A 86 -12.31 23.92 -14.80
N CYS A 87 -11.01 23.65 -14.85
CA CYS A 87 -10.30 23.25 -16.08
C CYS A 87 -10.95 22.06 -16.82
N ASP A 88 -10.84 22.02 -18.15
CA ASP A 88 -11.25 20.88 -19.00
C ASP A 88 -10.58 19.56 -18.56
N ASN A 89 -9.37 19.64 -18.01
CA ASN A 89 -8.57 18.48 -17.60
C ASN A 89 -8.79 18.08 -16.14
N LYS A 90 -9.92 18.45 -15.53
CA LYS A 90 -10.25 18.11 -14.13
C LYS A 90 -10.21 16.60 -13.87
N GLU A 91 -10.77 15.80 -14.77
CA GLU A 91 -10.76 14.33 -14.68
C GLU A 91 -9.34 13.74 -14.79
N ARG A 92 -8.39 14.49 -15.33
CA ARG A 92 -6.97 14.11 -15.44
C ARG A 92 -6.11 14.58 -14.27
N GLY A 93 -6.69 15.32 -13.32
CA GLY A 93 -6.02 15.77 -12.10
C GLY A 93 -5.86 17.28 -11.95
N CYS A 94 -6.28 18.08 -12.94
CA CYS A 94 -6.22 19.55 -12.80
C CYS A 94 -7.25 20.05 -11.78
N VAL A 95 -6.78 20.69 -10.70
CA VAL A 95 -7.65 21.27 -9.66
C VAL A 95 -7.84 22.78 -9.79
N GLU A 96 -7.21 23.39 -10.79
CA GLU A 96 -7.25 24.83 -11.00
C GLU A 96 -8.66 25.32 -11.34
N LEU A 97 -9.05 26.37 -10.63
CA LEU A 97 -10.28 27.11 -10.83
C LEU A 97 -9.90 28.47 -11.42
N VAL A 98 -10.34 28.72 -12.65
CA VAL A 98 -9.93 29.91 -13.42
C VAL A 98 -11.15 30.73 -13.83
N GLU A 99 -10.94 32.03 -14.05
CA GLU A 99 -11.93 32.86 -14.72
C GLU A 99 -12.17 32.33 -16.13
N LEU A 100 -13.44 32.24 -16.55
CA LEU A 100 -13.83 31.68 -17.85
C LEU A 100 -13.09 32.37 -19.01
N GLY A 101 -12.87 33.68 -18.94
CA GLY A 101 -12.12 34.44 -19.95
C GLY A 101 -10.63 34.06 -20.05
N LEU A 102 -10.06 33.42 -19.02
CA LEU A 102 -8.67 32.94 -18.97
C LEU A 102 -8.54 31.43 -19.22
N LEU A 103 -9.66 30.72 -19.41
CA LEU A 103 -9.68 29.27 -19.52
C LEU A 103 -8.82 28.76 -20.68
N GLU A 104 -8.90 29.37 -21.87
CA GLU A 104 -8.09 28.94 -23.03
C GLU A 104 -6.59 29.14 -22.80
N ALA A 105 -6.21 30.26 -22.17
CA ALA A 105 -4.82 30.53 -21.82
C ALA A 105 -4.30 29.49 -20.83
N HIS A 106 -5.08 29.16 -19.79
CA HIS A 106 -4.74 28.09 -18.86
C HIS A 106 -4.62 26.72 -19.55
N ILE A 107 -5.60 26.31 -20.38
CA ILE A 107 -5.57 25.01 -21.07
C ILE A 107 -4.33 24.89 -21.95
N SER A 108 -3.86 25.98 -22.56
CA SER A 108 -2.68 25.96 -23.43
C SER A 108 -1.38 25.52 -22.72
N VAL A 109 -1.27 25.79 -21.41
CA VAL A 109 -0.11 25.48 -20.56
C VAL A 109 -0.44 24.51 -19.41
N CYS A 110 -1.64 23.93 -19.41
CA CYS A 110 -2.10 23.04 -18.35
C CYS A 110 -1.26 21.76 -18.31
N GLU A 111 -0.60 21.50 -17.18
CA GLU A 111 0.24 20.31 -16.95
C GLU A 111 -0.51 18.98 -17.13
N TYR A 112 -1.83 18.98 -16.92
CA TYR A 112 -2.70 17.82 -17.06
C TYR A 112 -3.31 17.67 -18.46
N LYS A 113 -2.94 18.55 -19.40
CA LYS A 113 -3.41 18.45 -20.79
C LYS A 113 -2.92 17.14 -21.41
N PRO A 114 -3.79 16.38 -22.11
CA PRO A 114 -3.39 15.19 -22.83
C PRO A 114 -2.38 15.50 -23.94
N VAL A 115 -1.25 14.79 -23.93
CA VAL A 115 -0.24 14.81 -25.00
C VAL A 115 0.11 13.39 -25.41
N THR A 116 0.32 13.19 -26.71
CA THR A 116 0.73 11.90 -27.28
C THR A 116 2.23 11.70 -27.15
N CYS A 117 2.65 10.50 -26.78
CA CYS A 117 4.07 10.15 -26.72
C CYS A 117 4.74 10.31 -28.10
N PRO A 118 5.92 10.96 -28.20
CA PRO A 118 6.66 11.12 -29.46
C PRO A 118 7.41 9.85 -29.90
N ASN A 119 7.57 8.84 -29.04
CA ASN A 119 8.29 7.62 -29.40
C ASN A 119 7.52 6.83 -30.47
N GLU A 120 8.22 6.42 -31.53
CA GLU A 120 7.60 5.66 -32.62
C GLU A 120 6.88 4.41 -32.11
N ARG A 121 5.63 4.21 -32.57
CA ARG A 121 4.75 3.09 -32.20
C ARG A 121 4.23 3.13 -30.75
N CYS A 122 4.49 4.19 -29.99
CA CYS A 122 3.82 4.45 -28.73
C CYS A 122 2.54 5.26 -28.97
N GLU A 123 1.38 4.68 -28.69
CA GLU A 123 0.08 5.36 -28.78
C GLU A 123 -0.40 5.91 -27.43
N ALA A 124 0.49 5.95 -26.43
CA ALA A 124 0.13 6.41 -25.09
C ALA A 124 -0.19 7.91 -25.10
N VAL A 125 -1.29 8.26 -24.43
CA VAL A 125 -1.68 9.64 -24.14
C VAL A 125 -1.47 9.89 -22.65
N VAL A 126 -0.48 10.71 -22.33
CA VAL A 126 -0.09 11.05 -20.95
C VAL A 126 -0.40 12.51 -20.65
N ASN A 127 -0.26 12.93 -19.39
CA ASN A 127 -0.31 14.35 -19.05
C ASN A 127 0.97 15.04 -19.52
N MET A 128 0.90 16.34 -19.79
CA MET A 128 2.05 17.13 -20.24
C MET A 128 3.21 17.09 -19.24
N ALA A 129 2.93 17.15 -17.93
CA ALA A 129 3.96 17.03 -16.89
C ALA A 129 4.64 15.64 -16.85
N ASP A 130 3.91 14.58 -17.22
CA ASP A 130 4.41 13.21 -17.15
C ASP A 130 5.15 12.77 -18.44
N LEU A 131 5.17 13.63 -19.47
CA LEU A 131 5.68 13.26 -20.79
C LEU A 131 7.18 12.94 -20.77
N GLU A 132 7.97 13.74 -20.06
CA GLU A 132 9.41 13.56 -19.97
C GLU A 132 9.73 12.20 -19.33
N GLU A 133 9.24 11.94 -18.13
CA GLU A 133 9.39 10.67 -17.41
C GLU A 133 8.87 9.49 -18.24
N HIS A 134 7.71 9.64 -18.89
CA HIS A 134 7.20 8.60 -19.76
C HIS A 134 8.20 8.30 -20.89
N THR A 135 8.71 9.30 -21.60
CA THR A 135 9.59 9.08 -22.75
C THR A 135 10.96 8.51 -22.39
N SER A 136 11.54 8.93 -21.25
CA SER A 136 12.90 8.57 -20.84
C SER A 136 12.96 7.29 -20.02
N GLU A 137 11.98 7.03 -19.15
CA GLU A 137 12.05 5.95 -18.17
C GLU A 137 11.04 4.84 -18.45
N VAL A 138 9.78 5.21 -18.71
CA VAL A 138 8.65 4.25 -18.69
C VAL A 138 8.36 3.63 -20.07
N CYS A 139 8.48 4.40 -21.14
CA CYS A 139 8.00 4.03 -22.47
C CYS A 139 8.73 2.79 -23.00
N GLU A 140 7.97 1.72 -23.27
CA GLU A 140 8.54 0.48 -23.82
C GLU A 140 9.12 0.65 -25.24
N TYR A 141 8.74 1.74 -25.93
CA TYR A 141 9.20 2.07 -27.27
C TYR A 141 10.38 3.05 -27.29
N ARG A 142 10.86 3.50 -26.11
CA ARG A 142 12.07 4.33 -26.03
C ARG A 142 13.28 3.59 -26.58
N GLN A 143 14.16 4.30 -27.26
CA GLN A 143 15.39 3.73 -27.78
C GLN A 143 16.39 3.49 -26.66
N VAL A 144 16.97 2.29 -26.65
CA VAL A 144 18.03 1.88 -25.74
C VAL A 144 19.16 1.28 -26.56
N PHE A 145 20.37 1.46 -26.07
CA PHE A 145 21.59 1.02 -26.72
C PHE A 145 22.12 -0.25 -26.05
N CYS A 146 22.48 -1.26 -26.84
CA CYS A 146 23.14 -2.46 -26.34
C CYS A 146 24.65 -2.36 -26.51
N GLU A 147 25.38 -2.27 -25.39
CA GLU A 147 26.85 -2.15 -25.40
C GLU A 147 27.58 -3.40 -25.91
N GLU A 148 26.92 -4.56 -25.92
CA GLU A 148 27.52 -5.84 -26.34
C GLU A 148 27.49 -6.04 -27.86
N CYS A 149 26.45 -5.55 -28.53
CA CYS A 149 26.26 -5.71 -29.98
C CYS A 149 26.22 -4.39 -30.76
N ASP A 150 26.35 -3.25 -30.07
CA ASP A 150 26.40 -1.91 -30.66
C ASP A 150 25.13 -1.54 -31.46
N GLU A 151 23.97 -2.09 -31.07
CA GLU A 151 22.67 -1.84 -31.71
C GLU A 151 21.74 -0.98 -30.85
N ASN A 152 21.08 -0.02 -31.49
CA ASN A 152 19.94 0.71 -30.94
C ASN A 152 18.62 -0.01 -31.22
N MET A 153 17.78 -0.12 -30.21
CA MET A 153 16.46 -0.72 -30.34
C MET A 153 15.48 -0.23 -29.29
N SER A 154 14.19 -0.50 -29.46
CA SER A 154 13.22 -0.21 -28.40
C SER A 154 13.47 -1.04 -27.14
N LEU A 155 13.18 -0.49 -25.96
CA LEU A 155 13.25 -1.22 -24.68
C LEU A 155 12.50 -2.56 -24.72
N LYS A 156 11.33 -2.60 -25.38
CA LYS A 156 10.54 -3.81 -25.60
C LYS A 156 11.29 -4.90 -26.35
N LYS A 157 12.08 -4.51 -27.37
CA LYS A 157 12.93 -5.42 -28.14
C LYS A 157 14.17 -5.81 -27.33
N TYR A 158 14.77 -4.84 -26.61
CA TYR A 158 15.93 -5.06 -25.75
C TYR A 158 15.68 -6.07 -24.63
N ARG A 159 14.50 -6.05 -23.99
CA ARG A 159 14.11 -7.04 -22.97
C ARG A 159 14.09 -8.49 -23.46
N LYS A 160 14.04 -8.70 -24.78
CA LYS A 160 14.09 -10.03 -25.42
C LYS A 160 15.39 -10.24 -26.19
N HIS A 161 16.34 -9.33 -26.05
CA HIS A 161 17.57 -9.33 -26.82
C HIS A 161 18.56 -10.35 -26.26
N GLY A 162 19.23 -11.09 -27.16
CA GLY A 162 20.09 -12.21 -26.81
C GLY A 162 21.27 -11.84 -25.91
N CYS A 163 21.86 -10.65 -26.06
CA CYS A 163 22.97 -10.21 -25.22
C CYS A 163 22.54 -9.98 -23.77
N LEU A 164 21.34 -9.42 -23.53
CA LEU A 164 20.79 -9.25 -22.19
C LEU A 164 20.58 -10.62 -21.52
N ILE A 165 19.93 -11.55 -22.24
CA ILE A 165 19.68 -12.90 -21.73
C ILE A 165 21.00 -13.63 -21.43
N SER A 166 22.00 -13.49 -22.31
CA SER A 166 23.29 -14.14 -22.13
C SER A 166 24.01 -13.63 -20.89
N ARG A 167 23.99 -12.32 -20.67
CA ARG A 167 24.53 -11.68 -19.46
C ARG A 167 23.81 -12.17 -18.20
N ASP A 168 22.48 -12.16 -18.20
CA ASP A 168 21.68 -12.60 -17.05
C ASP A 168 21.94 -14.09 -16.74
N VAL A 169 22.05 -14.94 -17.75
CA VAL A 169 22.41 -16.36 -17.58
C VAL A 169 23.82 -16.53 -17.00
N GLN A 170 24.79 -15.70 -17.41
CA GLN A 170 26.14 -15.74 -16.83
C GLN A 170 26.13 -15.32 -15.36
N THR A 171 25.39 -14.27 -15.01
CA THR A 171 25.20 -13.83 -13.61
C THR A 171 24.58 -14.94 -12.77
N ILE A 172 23.47 -15.53 -13.23
CA ILE A 172 22.77 -16.62 -12.52
C ILE A 172 23.69 -17.84 -12.36
N LYS A 173 24.49 -18.19 -13.38
CA LYS A 173 25.47 -19.27 -13.26
C LYS A 173 26.53 -18.98 -12.19
N GLY A 174 26.98 -17.75 -12.08
CA GLY A 174 27.92 -17.30 -11.04
C GLY A 174 27.31 -17.43 -9.64
N GLU A 175 26.09 -16.92 -9.45
CA GLU A 175 25.34 -17.03 -8.19
C GLU A 175 25.07 -18.49 -7.82
N LEU A 176 24.66 -19.32 -8.79
CA LEU A 176 24.43 -20.76 -8.57
C LEU A 176 25.71 -21.47 -8.12
N PHE A 177 26.87 -21.11 -8.67
CA PHE A 177 28.15 -21.67 -8.25
C PHE A 177 28.49 -21.29 -6.80
N GLN A 178 28.22 -20.04 -6.39
CA GLN A 178 28.40 -19.61 -5.00
C GLN A 178 27.46 -20.35 -4.04
N VAL A 179 26.18 -20.51 -4.40
CA VAL A 179 25.21 -21.27 -3.58
C VAL A 179 25.63 -22.73 -3.46
N GLN A 180 26.09 -23.37 -4.54
CA GLN A 180 26.62 -24.74 -4.49
C GLN A 180 27.83 -24.87 -3.56
N HIS A 181 28.70 -23.85 -3.52
CA HIS A 181 29.82 -23.81 -2.59
C HIS A 181 29.34 -23.73 -1.13
N GLN A 182 28.43 -22.81 -0.83
CA GLN A 182 27.84 -22.65 0.51
C GLN A 182 27.14 -23.93 0.99
N VAL A 183 26.38 -24.61 0.11
CA VAL A 183 25.73 -25.89 0.45
C VAL A 183 26.75 -26.98 0.79
N LYS A 184 27.87 -27.05 0.06
CA LYS A 184 28.96 -27.99 0.39
C LYS A 184 29.60 -27.68 1.74
N GLU A 185 29.83 -26.41 2.04
CA GLU A 185 30.36 -26.00 3.35
C GLU A 185 29.40 -26.37 4.48
N ILE A 186 28.10 -26.09 4.33
CA ILE A 186 27.06 -26.49 5.29
C ILE A 186 27.08 -28.01 5.50
N PHE A 187 27.20 -28.79 4.42
CA PHE A 187 27.24 -30.26 4.51
C PHE A 187 28.48 -30.76 5.28
N ASN A 188 29.64 -30.12 5.08
CA ASN A 188 30.86 -30.43 5.83
C ASN A 188 30.69 -30.09 7.31
N THR A 189 30.16 -28.90 7.63
CA THR A 189 29.88 -28.49 9.02
C THR A 189 28.88 -29.43 9.70
N GLN A 190 27.85 -29.89 8.98
CA GLN A 190 26.91 -30.90 9.49
C GLN A 190 27.59 -32.23 9.79
N LYS A 191 28.53 -32.66 8.94
CA LYS A 191 29.29 -33.91 9.14
C LYS A 191 30.17 -33.83 10.38
N GLU A 192 30.87 -32.71 10.58
CA GLU A 192 31.67 -32.46 11.78
C GLU A 192 30.79 -32.44 13.04
N MET A 193 29.64 -31.76 12.99
CA MET A 193 28.67 -31.75 14.09
C MET A 193 28.15 -33.16 14.42
N LEU A 194 27.90 -34.00 13.40
CA LEU A 194 27.49 -35.39 13.60
C LEU A 194 28.59 -36.24 14.26
N GLU A 195 29.87 -35.98 13.98
CA GLU A 195 30.99 -36.65 14.65
C GLU A 195 31.09 -36.24 16.13
N VAL A 196 30.87 -34.95 16.43
CA VAL A 196 30.79 -34.46 17.82
C VAL A 196 29.60 -35.09 18.55
N ILE A 197 28.42 -35.16 17.90
CA ILE A 197 27.24 -35.82 18.47
C ILE A 197 27.53 -37.30 18.73
N ARG A 198 28.20 -38.01 17.81
CA ARG A 198 28.60 -39.42 18.04
C ARG A 198 29.53 -39.54 19.23
N SER A 199 30.57 -38.71 19.34
CA SER A 199 31.51 -38.77 20.47
C SER A 199 30.81 -38.54 21.82
N LEU A 200 29.91 -37.56 21.89
CA LEU A 200 29.06 -37.28 23.05
C LEU A 200 28.12 -38.47 23.35
N THR A 201 27.52 -39.08 22.33
CA THR A 201 26.63 -40.24 22.49
C THR A 201 27.38 -41.46 23.02
N THR A 202 28.61 -41.72 22.57
CA THR A 202 29.47 -42.76 23.17
C THR A 202 29.80 -42.47 24.64
N THR A 203 29.98 -41.20 24.98
CA THR A 203 30.27 -40.75 26.35
C THR A 203 29.04 -40.91 27.26
N VAL A 204 27.84 -40.66 26.73
CA VAL A 204 26.56 -40.86 27.43
C VAL A 204 26.24 -42.35 27.59
N ASN A 205 26.47 -43.18 26.57
CA ASN A 205 26.24 -44.62 26.62
C ASN A 205 27.18 -45.36 27.60
N LYS A 206 28.38 -44.83 27.86
CA LYS A 206 29.26 -45.34 28.93
C LYS A 206 28.75 -45.02 30.35
N ARG A 207 27.73 -44.15 30.49
CA ARG A 207 27.18 -43.69 31.79
C ARG A 207 25.76 -44.18 32.09
N SER A 208 25.08 -44.89 31.19
CA SER A 208 23.68 -45.28 31.42
C SER A 208 23.37 -46.73 31.01
N THR A 209 23.45 -47.65 31.97
CA THR A 209 22.70 -48.92 31.93
C THR A 209 21.28 -48.65 32.44
N GLY A 210 20.35 -48.33 31.54
CA GLY A 210 18.94 -48.12 31.88
C GLY A 210 18.05 -48.11 30.64
N LYS A 211 16.99 -48.92 30.66
CA LYS A 211 16.02 -49.18 29.58
C LYS A 211 15.53 -47.91 28.85
N VAL A 212 15.65 -47.89 27.52
CA VAL A 212 15.11 -46.81 26.66
C VAL A 212 13.66 -47.16 26.26
N LYS A 213 12.70 -46.35 26.73
CA LYS A 213 11.33 -46.27 26.20
C LYS A 213 11.32 -45.40 24.94
N ALA A 214 10.35 -45.66 24.05
CA ALA A 214 10.13 -44.94 22.80
C ALA A 214 10.20 -43.40 22.97
N MET A 215 10.92 -42.73 22.07
CA MET A 215 11.10 -41.28 22.11
C MET A 215 9.79 -40.54 21.79
N PRO A 216 9.41 -39.52 22.58
CA PRO A 216 8.37 -38.59 22.17
C PRO A 216 8.89 -37.72 21.01
N ARG A 217 8.02 -37.45 20.03
CA ARG A 217 8.28 -36.44 18.98
C ARG A 217 8.52 -35.11 19.69
N ARG A 218 9.61 -34.41 19.33
CA ARG A 218 9.97 -33.13 19.94
C ARG A 218 8.93 -32.08 19.56
N ASP A 219 7.98 -31.82 20.47
CA ASP A 219 7.30 -30.53 20.53
C ASP A 219 8.41 -29.47 20.69
N THR A 220 8.81 -28.82 19.59
CA THR A 220 9.69 -27.65 19.67
C THR A 220 8.91 -26.59 20.42
N LYS A 221 9.25 -26.37 21.70
CA LYS A 221 8.67 -25.27 22.47
C LYS A 221 8.83 -23.97 21.66
N PRO A 222 7.80 -23.11 21.59
CA PRO A 222 7.94 -21.81 20.96
C PRO A 222 9.12 -21.08 21.59
N GLN A 223 10.01 -20.57 20.75
CA GLN A 223 11.18 -19.80 21.16
C GLN A 223 10.96 -18.32 20.83
N GLY A 224 11.60 -17.46 21.62
CA GLY A 224 11.49 -16.02 21.50
C GLY A 224 10.47 -15.37 22.46
N ASN A 225 10.36 -14.06 22.31
CA ASN A 225 9.45 -13.18 23.04
C ASN A 225 8.62 -12.39 22.03
N ILE A 226 7.34 -12.16 22.32
CA ILE A 226 6.47 -11.34 21.47
C ILE A 226 6.45 -9.93 22.04
N VAL A 227 6.92 -8.94 21.27
CA VAL A 227 6.90 -7.53 21.69
C VAL A 227 5.67 -6.87 21.07
N VAL A 228 4.81 -6.32 21.92
CA VAL A 228 3.56 -5.62 21.58
C VAL A 228 3.73 -4.13 21.85
N ILE A 229 3.40 -3.31 20.85
CA ILE A 229 3.82 -1.92 20.77
C ILE A 229 2.62 -1.02 20.47
N GLY A 230 2.48 0.03 21.27
CA GLY A 230 1.48 1.08 21.06
C GLY A 230 0.04 0.55 21.06
N GLY A 231 -0.75 1.06 20.13
CA GLY A 231 -2.18 0.78 19.96
C GLY A 231 -3.06 1.92 20.47
N GLN A 232 -4.37 1.67 20.45
CA GLN A 232 -5.40 2.59 20.88
C GLN A 232 -6.31 1.94 21.93
N ILE A 233 -6.74 2.73 22.90
CA ILE A 233 -7.75 2.36 23.90
C ILE A 233 -9.00 3.19 23.70
N GLY A 234 -10.16 2.60 23.98
CA GLY A 234 -11.46 3.25 23.81
C GLY A 234 -11.89 3.31 22.34
N ILE A 235 -13.11 2.82 22.06
CA ILE A 235 -13.73 2.83 20.73
C ILE A 235 -14.62 4.06 20.48
N THR A 236 -14.69 5.01 21.41
CA THR A 236 -15.55 6.21 21.38
C THR A 236 -14.71 7.51 21.42
N MET A 237 -15.35 8.67 21.52
CA MET A 237 -14.71 10.00 21.51
C MET A 237 -13.62 10.24 22.58
N SER A 238 -13.43 9.32 23.53
CA SER A 238 -12.33 9.31 24.51
C SER A 238 -11.14 8.43 24.09
N SER A 239 -11.04 8.07 22.81
CA SER A 239 -9.99 7.16 22.34
C SER A 239 -8.59 7.77 22.46
N SER A 240 -7.63 7.02 23.00
CA SER A 240 -6.27 7.52 23.26
C SER A 240 -5.22 6.59 22.68
N CYS A 241 -4.26 7.17 21.96
CA CYS A 241 -3.09 6.45 21.47
C CYS A 241 -2.11 6.16 22.61
N LEU A 242 -1.49 4.97 22.56
CA LEU A 242 -0.56 4.50 23.56
C LEU A 242 0.88 4.58 23.05
N ASN A 243 1.80 4.78 23.98
CA ASN A 243 3.23 4.57 23.78
C ASN A 243 3.73 3.34 24.58
N SER A 244 2.81 2.50 25.09
CA SER A 244 3.17 1.35 25.90
C SER A 244 3.83 0.26 25.06
N VAL A 245 4.88 -0.35 25.63
CA VAL A 245 5.59 -1.49 25.04
C VAL A 245 5.60 -2.60 26.07
N GLN A 246 5.23 -3.81 25.64
CA GLN A 246 5.15 -4.98 26.49
C GLN A 246 5.75 -6.19 25.78
N ALA A 247 6.46 -7.04 26.51
CA ALA A 247 6.95 -8.31 26.02
C ALA A 247 6.17 -9.46 26.66
N TYR A 248 5.75 -10.42 25.86
CA TYR A 248 5.23 -11.70 26.31
C TYR A 248 6.30 -12.76 26.15
N SER A 249 6.74 -13.34 27.26
CA SER A 249 7.72 -14.43 27.24
C SER A 249 7.05 -15.74 26.89
N LEU A 250 7.41 -16.34 25.75
CA LEU A 250 6.85 -17.63 25.34
C LEU A 250 7.32 -18.78 26.25
N ALA A 251 8.53 -18.66 26.81
CA ALA A 251 9.09 -19.63 27.74
C ALA A 251 8.35 -19.65 29.09
N ASN A 252 8.09 -18.46 29.64
CA ASN A 252 7.51 -18.31 30.99
C ASN A 252 6.00 -18.05 30.98
N GLN A 253 5.43 -17.73 29.82
CA GLN A 253 4.04 -17.31 29.64
C GLN A 253 3.66 -16.09 30.50
N THR A 254 4.59 -15.16 30.67
CA THR A 254 4.40 -13.95 31.47
C THR A 254 4.58 -12.68 30.65
N TRP A 255 3.85 -11.64 31.06
CA TRP A 255 3.98 -10.30 30.50
C TRP A 255 4.98 -9.47 31.30
N ILE A 256 5.80 -8.71 30.58
CA ILE A 256 6.81 -7.83 31.12
C ILE A 256 6.66 -6.47 30.46
N LYS A 257 6.68 -5.41 31.28
CA LYS A 257 6.64 -4.04 30.77
C LYS A 257 8.03 -3.63 30.30
N LEU A 258 8.12 -3.15 29.07
CA LEU A 258 9.35 -2.59 28.50
C LEU A 258 9.32 -1.06 28.57
N PRO A 259 10.47 -0.37 28.37
CA PRO A 259 10.49 1.08 28.22
C PRO A 259 9.48 1.55 27.16
N PRO A 260 8.69 2.61 27.44
CA PRO A 260 7.70 3.10 26.49
C PRO A 260 8.36 3.79 25.31
N MET A 261 7.62 3.89 24.19
CA MET A 261 7.99 4.75 23.07
C MET A 261 7.99 6.24 23.49
N GLN A 262 8.81 7.03 22.82
CA GLN A 262 8.82 8.48 22.91
C GLN A 262 7.53 9.07 22.34
N GLN A 263 7.08 8.57 21.18
CA GLN A 263 5.84 8.99 20.54
C GLN A 263 4.74 7.94 20.75
N LYS A 264 3.51 8.39 21.02
CA LYS A 264 2.32 7.51 21.01
C LYS A 264 2.00 7.09 19.58
N ARG A 265 1.68 5.82 19.35
CA ARG A 265 1.40 5.31 18.00
C ARG A 265 0.32 4.23 18.02
N ALA A 266 -0.62 4.32 17.08
CA ALA A 266 -1.58 3.28 16.72
C ALA A 266 -1.52 3.06 15.20
N ALA A 267 -1.88 1.87 14.72
CA ALA A 267 -1.83 1.50 13.30
C ALA A 267 -0.44 1.74 12.67
N ALA A 268 0.60 1.61 13.49
CA ALA A 268 1.99 1.55 13.05
C ALA A 268 2.34 0.12 12.64
N THR A 269 3.44 -0.02 11.92
CA THR A 269 4.05 -1.32 11.61
C THR A 269 5.33 -1.50 12.40
N ALA A 270 5.69 -2.73 12.79
CA ALA A 270 6.92 -3.00 13.49
C ALA A 270 7.70 -4.19 12.90
N HIS A 271 9.03 -4.09 12.90
CA HIS A 271 9.95 -5.12 12.42
C HIS A 271 11.10 -5.33 13.40
N PHE A 272 11.54 -6.57 13.57
CA PHE A 272 12.75 -6.87 14.34
C PHE A 272 13.91 -7.04 13.36
N HIS A 273 14.93 -6.21 13.50
CA HIS A 273 16.08 -6.17 12.60
C HIS A 273 17.32 -5.73 13.37
N ASN A 274 18.43 -6.45 13.21
CA ASN A 274 19.72 -6.19 13.87
C ASN A 274 19.63 -5.95 15.39
N GLY A 275 18.88 -6.80 16.10
CA GLY A 275 18.75 -6.73 17.57
C GLY A 275 17.80 -5.64 18.08
N ARG A 276 17.21 -4.84 17.20
CA ARG A 276 16.31 -3.73 17.54
C ARG A 276 14.92 -3.95 16.95
N VAL A 277 13.92 -3.35 17.60
CA VAL A 277 12.58 -3.26 17.03
C VAL A 277 12.38 -1.89 16.40
N MET A 278 12.12 -1.87 15.09
CA MET A 278 11.79 -0.68 14.31
C MET A 278 10.28 -0.47 14.32
N VAL A 279 9.82 0.71 14.71
CA VAL A 279 8.39 1.09 14.71
C VAL A 279 8.19 2.23 13.73
N ILE A 280 7.33 2.03 12.74
CA ILE A 280 7.30 2.83 11.52
C ILE A 280 5.92 3.46 11.33
N GLY A 281 5.89 4.79 11.31
CA GLY A 281 4.70 5.60 11.04
C GLY A 281 3.61 5.47 12.10
N GLY A 282 2.35 5.59 11.64
CA GLY A 282 1.14 5.38 12.43
C GLY A 282 0.44 6.68 12.83
N PHE A 283 -0.66 6.52 13.54
CA PHE A 283 -1.49 7.58 14.09
C PHE A 283 -1.07 7.89 15.53
N CYS A 284 -0.80 9.15 15.88
CA CYS A 284 -0.37 9.55 17.22
C CYS A 284 -1.43 10.27 18.07
N GLY A 285 -2.69 10.32 17.61
CA GLY A 285 -3.79 11.03 18.27
C GLY A 285 -4.21 12.27 17.48
N VAL A 286 -4.95 13.20 18.11
CA VAL A 286 -5.48 14.50 17.59
C VAL A 286 -5.26 14.80 16.09
N ARG A 287 -5.75 13.93 15.20
CA ARG A 287 -5.57 14.01 13.74
C ARG A 287 -4.13 14.13 13.22
N SER A 288 -3.14 13.71 13.99
CA SER A 288 -1.73 13.69 13.58
C SER A 288 -1.31 12.24 13.32
N VAL A 289 -0.88 11.98 12.09
CA VAL A 289 -0.07 10.82 11.72
C VAL A 289 1.40 11.19 11.82
N THR A 290 2.29 10.21 11.75
CA THR A 290 3.72 10.45 11.84
C THR A 290 4.45 9.79 10.68
N ARG A 291 5.50 10.46 10.21
CA ARG A 291 6.46 9.90 9.24
C ARG A 291 7.71 9.33 9.90
N THR A 292 7.78 9.30 11.23
CA THR A 292 9.02 8.91 11.94
C THR A 292 9.16 7.40 12.06
N ILE A 293 10.42 6.95 12.05
CA ILE A 293 10.83 5.61 12.45
C ILE A 293 11.44 5.73 13.86
N GLU A 294 10.99 4.89 14.78
CA GLU A 294 11.49 4.84 16.15
C GLU A 294 12.04 3.46 16.45
N TYR A 295 13.18 3.40 17.13
CA TYR A 295 13.86 2.16 17.48
C TYR A 295 13.67 1.89 18.97
N ILE A 296 13.18 0.70 19.28
CA ILE A 296 13.07 0.18 20.65
C ILE A 296 14.21 -0.82 20.85
N GLU A 297 15.08 -0.52 21.81
CA GLU A 297 16.09 -1.44 22.28
C GLU A 297 15.44 -2.56 23.10
N ILE A 298 15.74 -3.81 22.77
CA ILE A 298 15.29 -4.96 23.54
C ILE A 298 16.39 -5.33 24.53
N PRO A 299 16.13 -5.40 25.85
CA PRO A 299 17.16 -5.77 26.81
C PRO A 299 17.78 -7.13 26.49
N GLU A 300 19.10 -7.28 26.67
CA GLU A 300 19.86 -8.49 26.29
C GLU A 300 19.29 -9.79 26.89
N GLU A 301 18.70 -9.72 28.09
CA GLU A 301 18.03 -10.85 28.75
C GLU A 301 16.81 -11.39 27.99
N PHE A 302 16.26 -10.64 27.04
CA PHE A 302 15.16 -11.02 26.16
C PHE A 302 15.59 -11.32 24.72
N GLN A 303 16.87 -11.11 24.39
CA GLN A 303 17.45 -11.55 23.13
C GLN A 303 17.97 -12.97 23.36
N GLY A 304 17.49 -13.96 22.61
CA GLY A 304 18.03 -15.32 22.71
C GLY A 304 19.56 -15.33 22.57
N ARG A 305 20.24 -16.27 23.24
CA ARG A 305 21.71 -16.44 23.15
C ARG A 305 22.14 -16.65 21.69
N SER A 306 22.44 -15.56 20.99
CA SER A 306 23.12 -15.54 19.71
C SER A 306 24.54 -15.01 19.93
N GLN A 307 25.46 -15.44 19.06
CA GLN A 307 26.91 -15.24 19.20
C GLN A 307 27.28 -13.76 19.41
N PRO A 308 28.43 -13.47 20.06
CA PRO A 308 28.95 -12.11 20.11
C PRO A 308 29.43 -11.74 18.70
N GLU A 309 28.54 -11.24 17.87
CA GLU A 309 28.96 -10.40 16.77
C GLU A 309 29.57 -9.15 17.37
N VAL A 310 30.75 -8.78 16.86
CA VAL A 310 31.49 -7.59 17.25
C VAL A 310 30.65 -6.38 16.87
N THR A 311 29.71 -6.00 17.73
CA THR A 311 28.92 -4.78 17.58
C THR A 311 29.82 -3.62 17.96
N ASN A 312 30.43 -3.02 16.94
CA ASN A 312 31.15 -1.78 17.10
C ASN A 312 30.14 -0.72 17.59
N ARG A 313 30.28 -0.25 18.84
CA ARG A 313 29.44 0.80 19.43
C ARG A 313 29.33 2.03 18.51
N ALA A 314 30.38 2.33 17.75
CA ALA A 314 30.36 3.40 16.76
C ALA A 314 29.32 3.19 15.64
N TYR A 315 29.07 1.94 15.22
CA TYR A 315 28.08 1.59 14.19
C TYR A 315 26.65 1.68 14.75
N GLN A 316 26.46 1.36 16.04
CA GLN A 316 25.18 1.52 16.74
C GLN A 316 24.82 2.99 16.97
N ASP A 317 25.83 3.85 17.17
CA ASP A 317 25.70 5.31 17.29
C ASP A 317 25.48 5.99 15.91
N GLU A 318 26.08 5.47 14.83
CA GLU A 318 25.75 5.91 13.46
C GLU A 318 24.30 5.53 13.07
N LEU A 319 23.84 4.32 13.37
CA LEU A 319 22.45 3.91 13.10
C LEU A 319 21.40 4.63 13.94
N SER A 320 21.72 5.04 15.18
CA SER A 320 20.81 5.85 15.99
C SER A 320 20.70 7.31 15.50
N SER A 321 21.64 7.75 14.65
CA SER A 321 21.61 9.05 13.96
C SER A 321 20.90 9.03 12.60
N LEU A 322 20.61 7.85 12.04
CA LEU A 322 19.88 7.66 10.78
C LEU A 322 18.38 7.95 10.96
N GLN A 323 17.99 9.21 10.76
CA GLN A 323 16.58 9.63 10.72
C GLN A 323 15.98 9.41 9.32
N CYS A 324 15.80 8.15 8.92
CA CYS A 324 14.94 7.87 7.76
C CYS A 324 13.49 8.24 8.14
N GLN A 325 12.89 9.14 7.37
CA GLN A 325 11.49 9.52 7.49
C GLN A 325 10.70 8.91 6.33
N LEU A 326 9.48 8.45 6.61
CA LEU A 326 8.53 8.06 5.59
C LEU A 326 8.29 9.25 4.64
N PRO A 327 8.02 8.99 3.35
CA PRO A 327 7.85 10.06 2.37
C PRO A 327 6.59 10.89 2.65
N LEU A 328 5.65 10.32 3.40
CA LEU A 328 4.37 10.90 3.77
C LEU A 328 4.06 10.50 5.21
N GLU A 329 3.27 11.32 5.91
CA GLU A 329 2.70 10.91 7.19
C GLU A 329 1.57 9.92 6.90
N CYS A 330 1.63 8.70 7.44
CA CYS A 330 0.65 7.68 7.09
C CYS A 330 0.22 6.78 8.24
N CYS A 331 -1.07 6.41 8.19
CA CYS A 331 -1.72 5.39 9.01
C CYS A 331 -2.17 4.21 8.16
N GLY A 332 -2.34 3.01 8.74
CA GLY A 332 -2.92 1.89 8.00
C GLY A 332 -2.13 1.47 6.75
N HIS A 333 -0.90 1.96 6.61
CA HIS A 333 0.09 1.47 5.67
C HIS A 333 0.61 0.12 6.14
N LYS A 334 1.22 -0.62 5.22
CA LYS A 334 2.01 -1.80 5.57
C LYS A 334 3.44 -1.63 5.12
N THR A 335 4.36 -2.14 5.93
CA THR A 335 5.78 -2.17 5.61
C THR A 335 6.31 -3.58 5.74
N THR A 336 7.36 -3.88 4.98
CA THR A 336 8.11 -5.13 5.11
C THR A 336 9.58 -4.90 4.78
N ILE A 337 10.45 -5.75 5.31
CA ILE A 337 11.87 -5.75 4.98
C ILE A 337 12.12 -6.90 4.00
N LEU A 338 12.65 -6.59 2.83
CA LEU A 338 13.00 -7.57 1.81
C LEU A 338 14.25 -7.12 1.06
N ASN A 339 15.27 -7.97 1.04
CA ASN A 339 16.58 -7.72 0.41
C ASN A 339 17.24 -6.43 0.91
N ASP A 340 17.31 -6.22 2.23
CA ASP A 340 17.85 -5.01 2.89
C ASP A 340 17.17 -3.68 2.53
N HIS A 341 15.98 -3.75 1.94
CA HIS A 341 15.16 -2.59 1.66
C HIS A 341 13.91 -2.62 2.54
N LEU A 342 13.58 -1.45 3.09
CA LEU A 342 12.30 -1.20 3.71
C LEU A 342 11.30 -0.84 2.62
N TRP A 343 10.29 -1.67 2.46
CA TRP A 343 9.18 -1.45 1.55
C TRP A 343 8.00 -0.81 2.29
N LEU A 344 7.33 0.14 1.64
CA LEU A 344 6.14 0.82 2.11
C LEU A 344 5.05 0.69 1.06
N VAL A 345 3.89 0.20 1.47
CA VAL A 345 2.73 -0.01 0.61
C VAL A 345 1.50 0.66 1.20
N GLY A 346 0.84 1.48 0.37
CA GLY A 346 -0.44 2.11 0.67
C GLY A 346 -0.46 2.98 1.94
N GLY A 347 -1.60 2.99 2.63
CA GLY A 347 -1.85 3.78 3.84
C GLY A 347 -2.69 5.05 3.60
N CYS A 348 -3.25 5.61 4.66
CA CYS A 348 -4.02 6.85 4.69
C CYS A 348 -3.12 8.03 5.06
N ASP A 349 -3.17 9.10 4.26
CA ASP A 349 -2.52 10.38 4.53
C ASP A 349 -3.54 11.39 5.08
N THR A 350 -3.20 12.12 6.14
CA THR A 350 -4.07 13.19 6.67
C THR A 350 -3.97 14.50 5.88
N ASP A 351 -2.86 14.76 5.19
CA ASP A 351 -2.66 15.98 4.41
C ASP A 351 -3.47 15.93 3.10
N ASN A 352 -3.76 14.74 2.60
CA ASN A 352 -4.56 14.52 1.39
C ASN A 352 -6.05 14.24 1.69
N GLN A 353 -6.63 14.95 2.68
CA GLN A 353 -8.01 14.79 3.14
C GLN A 353 -8.40 13.37 3.62
N GLY A 354 -7.44 12.52 3.98
CA GLY A 354 -7.69 11.13 4.39
C GLY A 354 -7.71 10.12 3.24
N GLN A 355 -7.30 10.50 2.02
CA GLN A 355 -7.26 9.55 0.89
C GLN A 355 -6.16 8.50 1.07
N SER A 356 -6.50 7.25 0.73
CA SER A 356 -5.54 6.15 0.75
C SER A 356 -4.52 6.29 -0.39
N SER A 357 -3.31 5.80 -0.19
CA SER A 357 -2.22 5.79 -1.16
C SER A 357 -2.29 4.53 -2.02
N ASN A 358 -1.91 4.65 -3.29
CA ASN A 358 -1.75 3.52 -4.20
C ASN A 358 -0.29 3.16 -4.46
N THR A 359 0.66 3.72 -3.72
CA THR A 359 2.09 3.53 -4.02
C THR A 359 2.66 2.26 -3.40
N ILE A 360 3.61 1.66 -4.11
CA ILE A 360 4.57 0.67 -3.61
C ILE A 360 5.94 1.33 -3.73
N SER A 361 6.57 1.65 -2.60
CA SER A 361 7.86 2.34 -2.55
C SER A 361 8.87 1.60 -1.69
N MET A 362 10.15 1.89 -1.89
CA MET A 362 11.25 1.29 -1.13
C MET A 362 12.30 2.33 -0.73
N THR A 363 13.04 2.06 0.33
CA THR A 363 14.30 2.73 0.63
C THR A 363 15.29 1.72 1.24
N PRO A 364 16.61 1.82 0.98
CA PRO A 364 17.59 1.00 1.70
C PRO A 364 17.51 1.25 3.20
N ILE A 365 17.43 0.19 4.01
CA ILE A 365 17.14 0.28 5.45
C ILE A 365 18.23 1.01 6.26
N HIS A 366 19.46 1.05 5.74
CA HIS A 366 20.62 1.69 6.35
C HIS A 366 20.92 3.08 5.75
N SER A 367 20.05 3.62 4.91
CA SER A 367 20.26 4.90 4.25
C SER A 367 19.33 6.00 4.79
N THR A 368 19.79 7.25 4.75
CA THR A 368 18.93 8.44 4.95
C THR A 368 18.16 8.82 3.68
N GLY A 369 18.05 7.89 2.71
CA GLY A 369 17.48 8.15 1.39
C GLY A 369 15.96 8.34 1.40
N THR A 370 15.45 9.08 0.41
CA THR A 370 14.01 9.19 0.17
C THR A 370 13.45 7.89 -0.39
N PHE A 371 12.19 7.59 -0.07
CA PHE A 371 11.50 6.44 -0.64
C PHE A 371 11.32 6.60 -2.15
N GLN A 372 11.77 5.61 -2.90
CA GLN A 372 11.59 5.52 -4.34
C GLN A 372 10.31 4.77 -4.66
N ILE A 373 9.41 5.39 -5.42
CA ILE A 373 8.20 4.71 -5.92
C ILE A 373 8.63 3.70 -6.99
N LYS A 374 8.29 2.43 -6.79
CA LYS A 374 8.60 1.35 -7.74
C LYS A 374 7.43 1.01 -8.64
N CYS A 375 6.22 1.06 -8.07
CA CYS A 375 4.99 0.71 -8.77
C CYS A 375 3.79 1.41 -8.12
N ARG A 376 2.67 1.49 -8.85
CA ARG A 376 1.38 1.96 -8.33
C ARG A 376 0.32 0.88 -8.50
N MET A 377 -0.41 0.63 -7.42
CA MET A 377 -1.58 -0.22 -7.39
C MET A 377 -2.72 0.40 -8.22
N PRO A 378 -3.57 -0.41 -8.87
CA PRO A 378 -4.70 0.10 -9.65
C PRO A 378 -5.69 0.93 -8.82
N LYS A 379 -5.81 0.60 -7.53
CA LYS A 379 -6.63 1.32 -6.56
C LYS A 379 -5.78 1.69 -5.35
N PRO A 380 -6.05 2.85 -4.70
CA PRO A 380 -5.46 3.15 -3.41
C PRO A 380 -5.94 2.17 -2.35
N LEU A 381 -5.07 1.82 -1.39
CA LEU A 381 -5.39 0.86 -0.34
C LEU A 381 -4.79 1.29 1.00
N SER A 382 -5.61 1.25 2.04
CA SER A 382 -5.22 1.34 3.45
C SER A 382 -5.83 0.16 4.21
N TYR A 383 -5.25 -0.18 5.37
CA TYR A 383 -5.73 -1.27 6.22
C TYR A 383 -5.78 -2.64 5.51
N HIS A 384 -4.98 -2.79 4.44
CA HIS A 384 -4.75 -4.05 3.75
C HIS A 384 -3.78 -4.92 4.55
N ALA A 385 -3.74 -6.22 4.25
CA ALA A 385 -2.71 -7.11 4.74
C ALA A 385 -1.54 -7.20 3.76
N LEU A 386 -0.34 -7.48 4.28
CA LEU A 386 0.89 -7.53 3.48
C LEU A 386 1.80 -8.64 3.98
N GLU A 387 2.25 -9.51 3.08
CA GLU A 387 3.18 -10.61 3.39
C GLU A 387 4.17 -10.83 2.25
N VAL A 388 5.37 -11.30 2.57
CA VAL A 388 6.39 -11.66 1.58
C VAL A 388 6.47 -13.18 1.40
N VAL A 389 6.12 -13.66 0.21
CA VAL A 389 6.18 -15.08 -0.15
C VAL A 389 6.98 -15.21 -1.44
N ASP A 390 8.05 -16.02 -1.43
CA ASP A 390 8.92 -16.26 -2.59
C ASP A 390 9.43 -14.99 -3.29
N ASN A 391 9.89 -14.01 -2.51
CA ASN A 391 10.35 -12.68 -2.96
C ASN A 391 9.28 -11.83 -3.70
N GLU A 392 8.01 -12.24 -3.64
CA GLU A 392 6.87 -11.44 -4.05
C GLU A 392 6.20 -10.82 -2.82
N ILE A 393 5.82 -9.54 -2.95
CA ILE A 393 5.00 -8.85 -1.96
C ILE A 393 3.54 -9.13 -2.31
N LEU A 394 2.83 -9.81 -1.43
CA LEU A 394 1.39 -10.04 -1.51
C LEU A 394 0.65 -8.94 -0.76
N ILE A 395 -0.27 -8.27 -1.43
CA ILE A 395 -1.09 -7.18 -0.90
C ILE A 395 -2.54 -7.67 -0.94
N MET A 396 -3.18 -7.84 0.21
CA MET A 396 -4.45 -8.55 0.32
C MET A 396 -5.53 -7.67 0.96
N GLY A 397 -6.67 -7.53 0.28
CA GLY A 397 -7.84 -6.83 0.77
C GLY A 397 -7.56 -5.36 1.10
N GLY A 398 -8.16 -4.88 2.19
CA GLY A 398 -8.08 -3.47 2.61
C GLY A 398 -9.24 -2.64 2.09
N SER A 399 -9.14 -1.33 2.30
CA SER A 399 -10.16 -0.32 1.94
C SER A 399 -9.55 0.77 1.07
N THR A 400 -10.33 1.30 0.14
CA THR A 400 -9.89 2.36 -0.79
C THR A 400 -9.93 3.77 -0.23
N THR A 401 -10.71 3.99 0.83
CA THR A 401 -10.93 5.28 1.49
C THR A 401 -10.68 5.22 3.01
N GLY A 402 -10.28 4.06 3.52
CA GLY A 402 -10.10 3.79 4.95
C GLY A 402 -11.39 3.44 5.70
N MET A 403 -12.51 3.25 4.99
CA MET A 403 -13.81 2.91 5.56
C MET A 403 -14.17 1.43 5.37
N ALA A 404 -15.12 0.93 6.17
CA ALA A 404 -15.52 -0.47 6.07
C ALA A 404 -16.42 -0.76 4.84
N ASP A 405 -17.14 0.23 4.32
CA ASP A 405 -18.12 0.07 3.24
C ASP A 405 -17.50 -0.04 1.83
N ASP A 406 -16.19 0.18 1.69
CA ASP A 406 -15.46 0.10 0.43
C ASP A 406 -14.29 -0.90 0.48
N VAL A 407 -14.36 -1.87 1.41
CA VAL A 407 -13.37 -2.94 1.46
C VAL A 407 -13.42 -3.80 0.20
N VAL A 408 -12.26 -4.36 -0.16
CA VAL A 408 -12.06 -5.17 -1.38
C VAL A 408 -11.61 -6.59 -1.05
N SER A 409 -11.86 -7.53 -1.97
CA SER A 409 -11.32 -8.90 -1.90
C SER A 409 -10.07 -9.10 -2.76
N THR A 410 -9.65 -8.05 -3.47
CA THR A 410 -8.53 -8.09 -4.40
C THR A 410 -7.24 -8.49 -3.69
N VAL A 411 -6.46 -9.35 -4.33
CA VAL A 411 -5.10 -9.67 -3.92
C VAL A 411 -4.18 -9.32 -5.08
N LEU A 412 -3.10 -8.59 -4.78
CA LEU A 412 -2.06 -8.24 -5.74
C LEU A 412 -0.77 -8.97 -5.37
N SER A 413 -0.08 -9.54 -6.35
CA SER A 413 1.31 -10.00 -6.21
C SER A 413 2.21 -9.04 -6.96
N TYR A 414 3.20 -8.51 -6.24
CA TYR A 414 4.22 -7.64 -6.76
C TYR A 414 5.57 -8.35 -6.75
N ASN A 415 6.11 -8.61 -7.94
CA ASN A 415 7.44 -9.19 -8.10
C ASN A 415 8.50 -8.09 -8.06
N THR A 416 9.35 -8.14 -7.03
CA THR A 416 10.35 -7.10 -6.75
C THR A 416 11.52 -7.07 -7.74
N VAL A 417 11.78 -8.19 -8.42
CA VAL A 417 12.88 -8.32 -9.41
C VAL A 417 12.43 -7.80 -10.77
N THR A 418 11.24 -8.21 -11.24
CA THR A 418 10.74 -7.82 -12.57
C THR A 418 9.95 -6.51 -12.55
N ASN A 419 9.72 -5.92 -11.37
CA ASN A 419 8.84 -4.77 -11.15
C ASN A 419 7.42 -4.98 -11.72
N ALA A 420 6.92 -6.22 -11.68
CA ALA A 420 5.63 -6.57 -12.26
C ALA A 420 4.57 -6.70 -11.16
N LEU A 421 3.47 -5.97 -11.30
CA LEU A 421 2.29 -6.07 -10.45
C LEU A 421 1.19 -6.82 -11.20
N ARG A 422 0.57 -7.80 -10.55
CA ARG A 422 -0.56 -8.54 -11.12
C ARG A 422 -1.62 -8.83 -10.07
N GLU A 423 -2.86 -8.89 -10.52
CA GLU A 423 -3.95 -9.44 -9.72
C GLU A 423 -3.88 -10.97 -9.71
N VAL A 424 -4.33 -11.51 -8.59
CA VAL A 424 -4.02 -12.82 -8.07
C VAL A 424 -5.30 -13.43 -7.49
N HIS A 425 -5.33 -14.73 -7.16
CA HIS A 425 -6.57 -15.36 -6.68
C HIS A 425 -7.18 -14.54 -5.51
N PRO A 426 -8.43 -14.08 -5.60
CA PRO A 426 -8.97 -13.14 -4.61
C PRO A 426 -9.22 -13.82 -3.26
N LEU A 427 -9.44 -13.00 -2.24
CA LEU A 427 -9.97 -13.44 -0.95
C LEU A 427 -11.42 -13.96 -1.13
N PRO A 428 -11.92 -14.81 -0.21
CA PRO A 428 -13.27 -15.37 -0.30
C PRO A 428 -14.39 -14.31 -0.34
N PHE A 429 -14.16 -13.18 0.32
CA PHE A 429 -15.05 -12.03 0.33
C PHE A 429 -14.25 -10.75 0.63
N PRO A 430 -14.83 -9.56 0.38
CA PRO A 430 -14.18 -8.29 0.67
C PRO A 430 -13.95 -8.07 2.16
N MET A 431 -12.72 -7.73 2.55
CA MET A 431 -12.34 -7.56 3.95
C MET A 431 -11.10 -6.68 4.15
N ALA A 432 -11.01 -6.02 5.30
CA ALA A 432 -9.88 -5.21 5.75
C ALA A 432 -9.53 -5.53 7.21
N ASP A 433 -8.54 -4.84 7.78
CA ASP A 433 -8.18 -4.90 9.20
C ASP A 433 -7.76 -6.28 9.70
N MET A 434 -7.29 -7.11 8.78
CA MET A 434 -6.81 -8.47 9.04
C MET A 434 -5.42 -8.44 9.65
N ALA A 435 -5.15 -9.44 10.50
CA ALA A 435 -3.79 -9.84 10.78
C ALA A 435 -3.36 -10.94 9.80
N THR A 436 -2.09 -10.97 9.44
CA THR A 436 -1.50 -12.03 8.62
C THR A 436 -0.20 -12.52 9.22
N VAL A 437 0.13 -13.78 8.93
CA VAL A 437 1.47 -14.34 9.14
C VAL A 437 1.83 -15.27 7.99
N LYS A 438 3.08 -15.24 7.55
CA LYS A 438 3.65 -16.21 6.62
C LYS A 438 3.90 -17.56 7.29
N HIS A 439 3.37 -18.66 6.74
CA HIS A 439 3.66 -20.04 7.15
C HIS A 439 4.12 -20.87 5.95
N GLY A 440 5.43 -21.03 5.79
CA GLY A 440 6.01 -21.67 4.60
C GLY A 440 5.70 -20.87 3.33
N ASP A 441 5.06 -21.51 2.35
CA ASP A 441 4.59 -20.90 1.09
C ASP A 441 3.15 -20.36 1.18
N ASP A 442 2.53 -20.48 2.36
CA ASP A 442 1.16 -20.11 2.62
C ASP A 442 1.10 -18.84 3.48
N VAL A 443 -0.01 -18.11 3.41
CA VAL A 443 -0.34 -16.99 4.29
C VAL A 443 -1.53 -17.38 5.16
N ILE A 444 -1.41 -17.21 6.46
CA ILE A 444 -2.53 -17.36 7.39
C ILE A 444 -3.17 -15.98 7.57
N ILE A 445 -4.45 -15.85 7.19
CA ILE A 445 -5.25 -14.63 7.27
C ILE A 445 -6.21 -14.77 8.44
N ILE A 446 -6.23 -13.77 9.33
CA ILE A 446 -6.84 -13.90 10.66
C ILE A 446 -7.74 -12.69 10.93
N GLY A 447 -9.02 -12.97 11.21
CA GLY A 447 -9.99 -11.95 11.61
C GLY A 447 -10.26 -10.93 10.52
N GLY A 448 -10.34 -9.66 10.92
CA GLY A 448 -10.68 -8.53 10.05
C GLY A 448 -12.15 -8.15 10.13
N ILE A 449 -12.54 -7.25 9.23
CA ILE A 449 -13.89 -6.72 9.12
C ILE A 449 -14.40 -6.85 7.69
N LYS A 450 -15.68 -7.21 7.54
CA LYS A 450 -16.37 -7.24 6.25
C LYS A 450 -16.98 -5.90 5.89
N LYS A 451 -17.48 -5.82 4.65
CA LYS A 451 -18.19 -4.67 4.10
C LYS A 451 -19.42 -4.23 4.91
N ASP A 452 -20.12 -5.20 5.50
CA ASP A 452 -21.29 -4.99 6.36
C ASP A 452 -20.92 -4.64 7.81
N ARG A 453 -19.64 -4.36 8.08
CA ARG A 453 -19.07 -4.06 9.39
C ARG A 453 -19.08 -5.23 10.37
N GLU A 454 -19.27 -6.45 9.88
CA GLU A 454 -19.12 -7.65 10.71
C GLU A 454 -17.64 -7.92 11.01
N TYR A 455 -17.28 -7.89 12.29
CA TYR A 455 -15.98 -8.36 12.78
C TYR A 455 -15.89 -9.88 12.74
N LEU A 456 -14.75 -10.41 12.33
CA LEU A 456 -14.60 -11.84 12.06
C LEU A 456 -13.74 -12.56 13.09
N ASN A 457 -14.08 -13.81 13.36
CA ASN A 457 -13.19 -14.78 14.02
C ASN A 457 -12.61 -15.80 13.02
N THR A 458 -12.93 -15.67 11.74
CA THR A 458 -12.52 -16.62 10.71
C THR A 458 -11.01 -16.59 10.50
N VAL A 459 -10.44 -17.76 10.21
CA VAL A 459 -9.04 -17.90 9.83
C VAL A 459 -8.97 -18.65 8.51
N PHE A 460 -8.15 -18.16 7.60
CA PHE A 460 -7.93 -18.78 6.29
C PHE A 460 -6.46 -19.07 6.08
N LYS A 461 -6.19 -20.19 5.42
CA LYS A 461 -4.88 -20.53 4.86
C LYS A 461 -4.93 -20.28 3.36
N TYR A 462 -4.18 -19.28 2.92
CA TYR A 462 -4.19 -18.78 1.56
C TYR A 462 -2.88 -19.12 0.83
N ASN A 463 -3.00 -19.67 -0.37
CA ASN A 463 -1.87 -19.91 -1.27
C ASN A 463 -2.20 -19.38 -2.67
N HIS A 464 -1.56 -18.28 -3.05
CA HIS A 464 -1.76 -17.69 -4.37
C HIS A 464 -1.33 -18.64 -5.50
N LYS A 465 -0.15 -19.25 -5.40
CA LYS A 465 0.40 -20.10 -6.48
C LYS A 465 -0.49 -21.31 -6.76
N LYS A 466 -1.04 -21.93 -5.71
CA LYS A 466 -1.98 -23.06 -5.80
C LYS A 466 -3.42 -22.61 -6.05
N ARG A 467 -3.71 -21.31 -5.90
CA ARG A 467 -5.06 -20.73 -5.98
C ARG A 467 -6.02 -21.38 -4.98
N ILE A 468 -5.56 -21.59 -3.76
CA ILE A 468 -6.32 -22.24 -2.68
C ILE A 468 -6.50 -21.25 -1.53
N CYS A 469 -7.72 -21.18 -1.00
CA CYS A 469 -8.04 -20.49 0.24
C CYS A 469 -8.86 -21.44 1.12
N GLU A 470 -8.20 -22.10 2.06
CA GLU A 470 -8.79 -23.09 2.96
C GLU A 470 -9.23 -22.41 4.27
N GLN A 471 -10.45 -22.67 4.73
CA GLN A 471 -10.90 -22.19 6.03
C GLN A 471 -10.38 -23.09 7.15
N LEU A 472 -9.68 -22.49 8.11
CA LEU A 472 -9.20 -23.14 9.32
C LEU A 472 -10.19 -22.91 10.48
N PRO A 473 -10.06 -23.65 11.60
CA PRO A 473 -10.83 -23.37 12.82
C PRO A 473 -10.74 -21.91 13.23
N GLY A 474 -11.89 -21.29 13.49
CA GLY A 474 -11.97 -19.88 13.88
C GLY A 474 -11.54 -19.62 15.32
N MET A 475 -11.15 -18.38 15.59
CA MET A 475 -10.86 -17.87 16.94
C MET A 475 -12.10 -17.92 17.84
N LYS A 476 -11.88 -17.87 19.15
CA LYS A 476 -12.97 -17.72 20.14
C LYS A 476 -13.62 -16.35 20.07
N HIS A 477 -12.83 -15.31 19.81
CA HIS A 477 -13.30 -13.93 19.71
C HIS A 477 -13.23 -13.41 18.27
N ASN A 478 -14.23 -12.62 17.88
CA ASN A 478 -14.16 -11.83 16.66
C ASN A 478 -13.16 -10.68 16.87
N ARG A 479 -12.29 -10.45 15.90
CA ARG A 479 -11.20 -9.47 16.01
C ARG A 479 -11.01 -8.74 14.69
N GLY A 480 -11.21 -7.42 14.70
CA GLY A 480 -10.63 -6.50 13.70
C GLY A 480 -9.44 -5.76 14.31
N GLU A 481 -8.48 -5.37 13.47
CA GLU A 481 -7.30 -4.57 13.87
C GLU A 481 -6.48 -5.22 15.00
N CYS A 482 -6.45 -6.55 15.04
CA CYS A 482 -5.59 -7.33 15.90
C CYS A 482 -4.18 -7.46 15.31
N ALA A 483 -3.24 -7.94 16.12
CA ALA A 483 -1.93 -8.36 15.64
C ALA A 483 -1.76 -9.87 15.76
N ALA A 484 -1.00 -10.44 14.84
CA ALA A 484 -0.63 -11.85 14.87
C ALA A 484 0.88 -12.01 14.64
N VAL A 485 1.46 -13.02 15.28
CA VAL A 485 2.87 -13.43 15.08
C VAL A 485 2.97 -14.94 15.03
N LEU A 486 3.89 -15.47 14.24
CA LEU A 486 4.17 -16.90 14.12
C LEU A 486 5.48 -17.23 14.83
N SER A 487 5.46 -18.19 15.76
CA SER A 487 6.67 -18.83 16.32
C SER A 487 6.57 -20.35 16.19
N GLY A 488 7.46 -20.93 15.39
CA GLY A 488 7.38 -22.33 14.98
C GLY A 488 6.07 -22.61 14.21
N ASN A 489 5.27 -23.56 14.70
CA ASN A 489 3.95 -23.90 14.15
C ASN A 489 2.78 -23.30 14.96
N LYS A 490 3.04 -22.25 15.75
CA LYS A 490 2.01 -21.62 16.58
C LYS A 490 1.81 -20.16 16.20
N VAL A 491 0.56 -19.82 15.92
CA VAL A 491 0.13 -18.45 15.62
C VAL A 491 -0.45 -17.83 16.88
N PHE A 492 0.09 -16.70 17.31
CA PHE A 492 -0.35 -15.96 18.48
C PHE A 492 -1.09 -14.72 18.01
N VAL A 493 -2.34 -14.56 18.44
CA VAL A 493 -3.21 -13.44 18.07
C VAL A 493 -3.57 -12.66 19.33
N MET A 494 -3.45 -11.34 19.27
CA MET A 494 -3.65 -10.48 20.43
C MET A 494 -4.32 -9.17 20.06
N GLY A 495 -5.04 -8.61 21.04
CA GLY A 495 -5.74 -7.34 20.89
C GLY A 495 -6.84 -7.37 19.84
N GLY A 496 -7.10 -6.19 19.27
CA GLY A 496 -8.17 -5.96 18.31
C GLY A 496 -9.46 -5.51 18.99
N CYS A 497 -10.50 -5.31 18.18
CA CYS A 497 -11.79 -4.86 18.66
C CYS A 497 -12.96 -5.65 18.03
N ASN A 498 -14.11 -5.56 18.68
CA ASN A 498 -15.41 -5.98 18.15
C ASN A 498 -16.55 -5.21 18.84
N ASP A 499 -17.76 -5.27 18.29
CA ASP A 499 -18.92 -4.54 18.83
C ASP A 499 -19.38 -5.05 20.21
N LYS A 500 -19.14 -6.33 20.53
CA LYS A 500 -19.64 -6.97 21.75
C LYS A 500 -18.83 -6.58 23.00
N GLN A 501 -17.52 -6.46 22.85
CA GLN A 501 -16.57 -6.30 23.95
C GLN A 501 -15.78 -4.98 23.85
N GLY A 502 -15.85 -4.27 22.73
CA GLY A 502 -14.97 -3.15 22.43
C GLY A 502 -13.54 -3.64 22.19
N CYS A 503 -12.56 -2.97 22.79
CA CYS A 503 -11.16 -3.40 22.72
C CYS A 503 -10.95 -4.72 23.47
N LEU A 504 -10.06 -5.56 22.97
CA LEU A 504 -9.71 -6.84 23.59
C LEU A 504 -8.32 -6.79 24.22
N SER A 505 -8.17 -7.41 25.39
CA SER A 505 -6.85 -7.73 25.99
C SER A 505 -6.48 -9.20 25.82
N SER A 506 -7.44 -10.05 25.40
CA SER A 506 -7.25 -11.48 25.30
C SER A 506 -6.23 -11.85 24.24
N VAL A 507 -5.48 -12.92 24.53
CA VAL A 507 -4.50 -13.51 23.63
C VAL A 507 -4.87 -14.97 23.37
N GLU A 508 -4.83 -15.35 22.10
CA GLU A 508 -5.17 -16.69 21.64
C GLU A 508 -4.00 -17.27 20.85
N CYS A 509 -3.77 -18.57 20.99
CA CYS A 509 -2.72 -19.30 20.30
C CYS A 509 -3.33 -20.44 19.49
N PHE A 510 -3.13 -20.42 18.18
CA PHE A 510 -3.51 -21.50 17.29
C PHE A 510 -2.33 -22.42 17.03
N ASP A 511 -2.53 -23.70 17.29
CA ASP A 511 -1.60 -24.75 16.89
C ASP A 511 -1.94 -25.21 15.47
N LEU A 512 -1.09 -24.88 14.49
CA LEU A 512 -1.33 -25.20 13.08
C LEU A 512 -1.29 -26.71 12.79
N GLU A 513 -0.59 -27.49 13.61
CA GLU A 513 -0.48 -28.94 13.44
C GLU A 513 -1.71 -29.64 14.04
N ARG A 514 -2.11 -29.24 15.25
CA ARG A 514 -3.24 -29.83 15.96
C ARG A 514 -4.58 -29.21 15.60
N GLN A 515 -4.59 -28.08 14.90
CA GLN A 515 -5.78 -27.35 14.48
C GLN A 515 -6.69 -26.95 15.67
N VAL A 516 -6.07 -26.50 16.77
CA VAL A 516 -6.77 -26.11 18.01
C VAL A 516 -6.29 -24.79 18.56
N TRP A 517 -7.25 -24.02 19.09
CA TRP A 517 -7.01 -22.76 19.78
C TRP A 517 -6.86 -22.96 21.28
N HIS A 518 -5.97 -22.17 21.88
CA HIS A 518 -5.76 -22.09 23.32
C HIS A 518 -5.78 -20.62 23.75
N GLU A 519 -6.44 -20.30 24.85
CA GLU A 519 -6.30 -18.98 25.48
C GLU A 519 -4.98 -18.89 26.25
N LEU A 520 -4.35 -17.73 26.14
CA LEU A 520 -3.13 -17.39 26.86
C LEU A 520 -3.40 -16.22 27.83
N PRO A 521 -2.49 -15.97 28.79
CA PRO A 521 -2.59 -14.81 29.67
C PRO A 521 -2.79 -13.51 28.89
N SER A 522 -3.83 -12.76 29.25
CA SER A 522 -4.21 -11.49 28.62
C SER A 522 -3.17 -10.39 28.84
N MET A 523 -3.13 -9.44 27.91
CA MET A 523 -2.43 -8.17 28.10
C MET A 523 -3.01 -7.39 29.30
N SER A 524 -2.22 -6.48 29.87
CA SER A 524 -2.69 -5.64 30.99
C SER A 524 -3.72 -4.60 30.55
N GLU A 525 -3.77 -4.25 29.27
CA GLU A 525 -4.64 -3.24 28.69
C GLU A 525 -5.37 -3.84 27.49
N ALA A 526 -6.66 -3.54 27.37
CA ALA A 526 -7.45 -3.92 26.20
C ALA A 526 -7.25 -2.88 25.09
N LYS A 527 -6.67 -3.29 23.95
CA LYS A 527 -6.23 -2.38 22.91
C LYS A 527 -6.27 -3.01 21.51
N TYR A 528 -6.35 -2.14 20.51
CA TYR A 528 -6.46 -2.48 19.10
C TYR A 528 -5.54 -1.57 18.27
N LYS A 529 -5.38 -1.82 16.96
CA LYS A 529 -4.40 -1.13 16.10
C LYS A 529 -2.97 -1.24 16.64
N ILE A 530 -2.65 -2.36 17.26
CA ILE A 530 -1.32 -2.64 17.84
C ILE A 530 -0.35 -3.15 16.78
N ALA A 531 0.93 -2.90 16.97
CA ALA A 531 1.98 -3.65 16.28
C ALA A 531 2.50 -4.76 17.20
N ALA A 532 2.82 -5.93 16.63
CA ALA A 532 3.46 -7.01 17.36
C ALA A 532 4.55 -7.64 16.51
N VAL A 533 5.67 -8.02 17.14
CA VAL A 533 6.80 -8.65 16.46
C VAL A 533 7.38 -9.76 17.32
N LEU A 534 7.85 -10.83 16.68
CA LEU A 534 8.60 -11.89 17.36
C LEU A 534 10.08 -11.47 17.45
N VAL A 535 10.63 -11.50 18.67
CA VAL A 535 12.05 -11.34 18.96
C VAL A 535 12.60 -12.74 19.30
N PRO A 536 13.56 -13.29 18.54
CA PRO A 536 14.08 -14.65 18.71
C PRO A 536 14.75 -14.94 20.06
#